data_AF-A0A9R0E0K3-F1
#
_entry.id   AF-A0A9R0E0K3-F1
#
_cell.length_a   1.000
_cell.length_b   1.000
_cell.length_c   1.000
_cell.angle_alpha   90.00
_cell.angle_beta   90.00
_cell.angle_gamma   90.00
#
_symmetry.space_group_name_H-M   'P 1'
#
loop_
_entity.id
_entity.type
_entity.pdbx_description
1 polymer ?
#
loop_
_entity_poly.entity_id
_entity_poly.type
_entity_poly.pdbx_seq_one_letter_code
_entity_poly.pdbx_strand_id
1 'polypeptide(L)'
;MPRLKYASVARVVVILGLFCLWLQIMLSASTGGMYRDGGEDNSIQMQWALFKIKPNRSDVTVTNHSLDSKPLSLPLKEELMNANDTSEQVLALVPPELHKYLTVHPRNNSGNTTDRIAVKNITEIKQAIKRYNDAQTIYNEDIFGAVQNDTVIIAIQVHTRLTYLRHLIVSLAQAKEIDRTLLIFSHDYYDEEINNLVRSIDFTKVMQIFYPYSIQTHPHEFPGMDPNDCPRDTKFEQAVKLECNNALYPDLHGHYREAKYTQTKHHWWWKANRIFNQLQCTAGHTGYVLFLEEDHYVAEDFLHILNLLKSTADKSCPQCEMLSLGTYLKTYQYHVNGDKVEITPWHSSMHNMGFAFNRTVWNHIMKQQSQFCAYDDYNWDYSLLHLSQNMPGREKFKVIVCKGPRVFHIGECGFHHKKSNCNASTVISKVQKLLQNAKPYLYPTRVSAQVTAGGAKHNKKLVKGNGGWGDIRDQELCTNMTKVGRQHRHTIFYA
;
A
#
# COMPACT_ATOMS: atom_id res chain seq x y z
N MET A 1 61.65 15.46 -57.87
CA MET A 1 60.36 15.20 -58.57
C MET A 1 59.40 14.54 -57.58
N PRO A 2 58.25 15.15 -57.26
CA PRO A 2 57.63 14.97 -55.95
C PRO A 2 56.60 13.83 -55.90
N ARG A 3 56.94 12.75 -55.18
CA ARG A 3 56.04 11.64 -54.81
C ARG A 3 55.19 11.93 -53.55
N LEU A 4 55.03 13.18 -53.12
CA LEU A 4 54.34 13.55 -51.88
C LEU A 4 52.93 14.13 -52.03
N LYS A 5 52.33 14.18 -53.23
CA LYS A 5 51.00 14.78 -53.43
C LYS A 5 49.82 13.80 -53.48
N TYR A 6 50.06 12.49 -53.65
CA TYR A 6 48.97 11.50 -53.79
C TYR A 6 48.49 10.88 -52.46
N ALA A 7 49.35 10.80 -51.43
CA ALA A 7 48.97 10.25 -50.12
C ALA A 7 48.01 11.16 -49.32
N SER A 8 48.04 12.47 -49.57
CA SER A 8 47.15 13.43 -48.89
C SER A 8 45.73 13.41 -49.48
N VAL A 9 45.61 13.23 -50.79
CA VAL A 9 44.30 13.17 -51.48
C VAL A 9 43.55 11.88 -51.09
N ALA A 10 44.24 10.74 -51.01
CA ALA A 10 43.63 9.49 -50.58
C ALA A 10 43.10 9.56 -49.13
N ARG A 11 43.82 10.22 -48.21
CA ARG A 11 43.35 10.43 -46.84
C ARG A 11 42.13 11.34 -46.78
N VAL A 12 42.09 12.41 -47.58
CA VAL A 12 40.93 13.32 -47.65
C VAL A 12 39.70 12.60 -48.22
N VAL A 13 39.86 11.74 -49.22
CA VAL A 13 38.76 10.94 -49.79
C VAL A 13 38.21 9.92 -48.79
N VAL A 14 39.07 9.26 -48.01
CA VAL A 14 38.63 8.32 -46.96
C VAL A 14 37.90 9.05 -45.83
N ILE A 15 38.40 10.22 -45.40
CA ILE A 15 37.74 11.03 -44.36
C ILE A 15 36.38 11.55 -44.84
N LEU A 16 36.28 12.00 -46.10
CA LEU A 16 35.00 12.40 -46.71
C LEU A 16 34.04 11.22 -46.85
N GLY A 17 34.53 10.03 -47.22
CA GLY A 17 33.72 8.81 -47.28
C GLY A 17 33.14 8.41 -45.91
N LEU A 18 33.96 8.46 -44.86
CA LEU A 18 33.52 8.19 -43.48
C LEU A 18 32.58 9.27 -42.95
N PHE A 19 32.79 10.54 -43.32
CA PHE A 19 31.89 11.64 -42.97
C PHE A 19 30.53 11.52 -43.67
N CYS A 20 30.50 11.13 -44.95
CA CYS A 20 29.27 10.87 -45.69
C CYS A 20 28.51 9.66 -45.14
N LEU A 21 29.21 8.59 -44.72
CA LEU A 21 28.59 7.44 -44.06
C LEU A 21 27.99 7.82 -42.69
N TRP A 22 28.71 8.65 -41.91
CA TRP A 22 28.20 9.19 -40.66
C TRP A 22 26.99 10.12 -40.87
N LEU A 23 27.01 10.96 -41.92
CA LEU A 23 25.87 11.78 -42.31
C LEU A 23 24.67 10.95 -42.78
N GLN A 24 24.89 9.85 -43.50
CA GLN A 24 23.82 8.92 -43.87
C GLN A 24 23.23 8.23 -42.63
N ILE A 25 24.04 7.82 -41.66
CA ILE A 25 23.54 7.24 -40.40
C ILE A 25 22.73 8.28 -39.61
N MET A 26 23.20 9.54 -39.55
CA MET A 26 22.47 10.64 -38.89
C MET A 26 21.19 11.02 -39.64
N LEU A 27 21.20 10.99 -40.98
CA LEU A 27 20.03 11.30 -41.80
C LEU A 27 18.99 10.17 -41.74
N SER A 28 19.42 8.89 -41.75
CA SER A 28 18.55 7.73 -41.52
C SER A 28 18.02 7.65 -40.08
N ALA A 29 18.73 8.24 -39.11
CA ALA A 29 18.21 8.44 -37.75
C ALA A 29 17.24 9.65 -37.66
N SER A 30 17.18 10.51 -38.68
CA SER A 30 16.35 11.72 -38.72
C SER A 30 15.09 11.61 -39.60
N THR A 31 14.94 10.57 -40.42
CA THR A 31 13.74 10.32 -41.25
C THR A 31 12.83 9.23 -40.67
N GLY A 32 12.62 9.29 -39.36
CA GLY A 32 11.63 8.52 -38.61
C GLY A 32 10.77 9.42 -37.71
N GLY A 33 10.15 10.47 -38.26
CA GLY A 33 8.95 11.11 -37.68
C GLY A 33 7.71 10.54 -38.38
N MET A 34 6.58 10.23 -37.73
CA MET A 34 5.78 11.07 -36.85
C MET A 34 5.01 10.23 -35.82
N TYR A 35 5.20 10.53 -34.53
CA TYR A 35 4.16 11.05 -33.62
C TYR A 35 4.91 11.69 -32.44
N ARG A 36 4.92 13.03 -32.39
CA ARG A 36 5.39 13.83 -31.23
C ARG A 36 4.17 14.50 -30.61
N ASP A 37 3.93 14.24 -29.33
CA ASP A 37 3.71 15.22 -28.24
C ASP A 37 3.23 14.46 -26.98
N GLY A 38 3.69 14.71 -25.75
CA GLY A 38 4.75 15.57 -25.25
C GLY A 38 5.43 14.88 -24.05
N GLY A 39 6.74 15.11 -23.91
CA GLY A 39 7.53 14.61 -22.80
C GLY A 39 7.38 15.53 -21.59
N GLU A 40 6.61 15.09 -20.59
CA GLU A 40 6.77 15.51 -19.21
C GLU A 40 7.46 14.40 -18.43
N ASP A 41 8.64 14.74 -17.92
CA ASP A 41 9.49 13.92 -17.08
C ASP A 41 8.85 13.77 -15.68
N ASN A 42 8.00 12.77 -15.50
CA ASN A 42 7.50 12.37 -14.19
C ASN A 42 8.30 11.18 -13.65
N SER A 43 9.61 11.40 -13.45
CA SER A 43 10.22 10.87 -12.24
C SER A 43 9.62 11.65 -11.06
N ILE A 44 9.09 10.97 -10.06
CA ILE A 44 8.62 11.62 -8.83
C ILE A 44 9.85 12.15 -8.10
N GLN A 45 10.30 13.33 -8.54
CA GLN A 45 11.17 14.22 -7.82
C GLN A 45 10.23 15.15 -7.07
N MET A 46 10.14 14.95 -5.75
CA MET A 46 9.66 15.99 -4.84
C MET A 46 10.56 17.21 -5.04
N GLN A 47 10.09 18.20 -5.78
CA GLN A 47 10.63 19.56 -5.76
C GLN A 47 9.62 20.46 -5.08
N TRP A 48 9.95 20.84 -3.85
CA TRP A 48 9.37 21.97 -3.16
C TRP A 48 9.80 23.25 -3.87
N ALA A 49 8.92 23.82 -4.69
CA ALA A 49 9.11 25.16 -5.22
C ALA A 49 8.78 26.18 -4.12
N LEU A 50 9.84 26.77 -3.54
CA LEU A 50 9.82 27.99 -2.76
C LEU A 50 9.23 29.14 -3.60
N PHE A 51 8.03 29.63 -3.25
CA PHE A 51 7.60 30.95 -3.72
C PHE A 51 7.95 32.01 -2.67
N LYS A 52 9.04 32.74 -2.94
CA LYS A 52 9.25 34.10 -2.41
C LYS A 52 8.25 35.02 -3.11
N ILE A 53 7.31 35.60 -2.36
CA ILE A 53 6.53 36.75 -2.82
C ILE A 53 7.11 37.98 -2.12
N LYS A 54 7.69 38.90 -2.90
CA LYS A 54 7.86 40.30 -2.49
C LYS A 54 6.65 41.10 -2.98
N PRO A 55 6.24 42.15 -2.24
CA PRO A 55 4.91 42.72 -2.32
C PRO A 55 4.80 43.67 -3.50
N ASN A 56 3.62 43.75 -4.11
CA ASN A 56 3.25 44.95 -4.85
C ASN A 56 1.90 45.49 -4.36
N ARG A 57 1.91 46.82 -4.28
CA ARG A 57 0.98 47.70 -3.60
C ARG A 57 -0.04 48.19 -4.62
N SER A 58 -1.33 48.07 -4.32
CA SER A 58 -2.35 48.96 -4.86
C SER A 58 -3.57 48.96 -3.95
N ASP A 59 -3.82 50.14 -3.40
CA ASP A 59 -4.98 50.54 -2.61
C ASP A 59 -6.28 50.31 -3.36
N VAL A 60 -7.30 49.72 -2.69
CA VAL A 60 -8.72 50.06 -2.91
C VAL A 60 -9.51 49.80 -1.61
N THR A 61 -9.89 50.91 -0.98
CA THR A 61 -11.05 51.24 -0.12
C THR A 61 -11.83 50.16 0.64
N VAL A 62 -11.88 50.37 1.95
CA VAL A 62 -12.79 49.82 2.96
C VAL A 62 -14.25 50.20 2.70
N THR A 63 -15.16 49.22 2.72
CA THR A 63 -16.56 49.43 3.12
C THR A 63 -17.01 48.32 4.05
N ASN A 64 -17.60 48.73 5.17
CA ASN A 64 -18.14 47.90 6.25
C ASN A 64 -19.38 47.12 5.78
N HIS A 65 -19.43 45.82 6.04
CA HIS A 65 -20.70 45.13 6.27
C HIS A 65 -20.57 44.04 7.35
N SER A 66 -21.65 43.98 8.12
CA SER A 66 -21.90 43.29 9.38
C SER A 66 -21.76 41.78 9.36
N LEU A 67 -21.36 41.24 10.51
CA LEU A 67 -21.39 39.82 10.87
C LEU A 67 -22.77 39.20 10.62
N ASP A 68 -22.78 38.05 9.95
CA ASP A 68 -23.78 37.01 10.14
C ASP A 68 -23.08 35.65 10.08
N SER A 69 -22.97 35.02 11.24
CA SER A 69 -22.40 33.69 11.45
C SER A 69 -23.35 32.63 10.90
N LYS A 70 -23.09 32.13 9.69
CA LYS A 70 -23.64 30.87 9.18
C LYS A 70 -22.64 29.74 9.42
N PRO A 71 -23.06 28.58 9.97
CA PRO A 71 -22.17 27.44 10.09
C PRO A 71 -21.79 26.98 8.69
N LEU A 72 -20.49 27.02 8.37
CA LEU A 72 -19.97 26.50 7.12
C LEU A 72 -19.98 24.96 7.23
N SER A 73 -21.12 24.36 6.91
CA SER A 73 -21.23 22.93 6.65
C SER A 73 -20.33 22.61 5.45
N LEU A 74 -19.15 22.06 5.71
CA LEU A 74 -18.35 21.44 4.66
C LEU A 74 -19.17 20.32 4.03
N PRO A 75 -19.40 20.32 2.71
CA PRO A 75 -19.99 19.17 2.07
C PRO A 75 -18.91 18.07 2.07
N LEU A 76 -19.07 17.09 2.96
CA LEU A 76 -18.53 15.75 2.75
C LEU A 76 -19.24 15.20 1.51
N LYS A 77 -18.73 15.56 0.33
CA LYS A 77 -19.24 15.04 -0.93
C LYS A 77 -18.80 13.58 -0.98
N GLU A 78 -19.68 12.73 -0.47
CA GLU A 78 -19.77 11.33 -0.84
C GLU A 78 -19.82 11.29 -2.37
N GLU A 79 -18.67 11.09 -3.01
CA GLU A 79 -18.65 10.71 -4.41
C GLU A 79 -19.12 9.25 -4.49
N LEU A 80 -20.44 9.10 -4.53
CA LEU A 80 -21.09 7.91 -5.06
C LEU A 80 -20.59 7.70 -6.49
N MET A 81 -19.55 6.89 -6.64
CA MET A 81 -19.20 6.28 -7.92
C MET A 81 -20.36 5.35 -8.31
N ASN A 82 -20.81 5.48 -9.56
CA ASN A 82 -22.02 4.82 -10.07
C ASN A 82 -22.01 3.30 -9.86
N ALA A 83 -23.13 2.78 -9.38
CA ALA A 83 -23.35 1.41 -8.94
C ALA A 83 -23.46 0.35 -10.08
N ASN A 84 -22.81 0.54 -11.22
CA ASN A 84 -22.90 -0.38 -12.38
C ASN A 84 -21.59 -0.57 -13.17
N ASP A 85 -20.42 -0.22 -12.62
CA ASP A 85 -19.24 0.10 -13.44
C ASP A 85 -18.24 -1.06 -13.66
N THR A 86 -18.62 -2.33 -13.42
CA THR A 86 -17.79 -3.44 -13.91
C THR A 86 -18.08 -3.60 -15.40
N SER A 87 -17.15 -3.14 -16.24
CA SER A 87 -17.37 -3.17 -17.70
C SER A 87 -17.58 -4.61 -18.19
N GLU A 88 -18.39 -4.79 -19.23
CA GLU A 88 -18.59 -6.10 -19.88
C GLU A 88 -17.26 -6.78 -20.24
N GLN A 89 -16.25 -5.97 -20.57
CA GLN A 89 -14.89 -6.44 -20.86
C GLN A 89 -14.22 -7.08 -19.63
N VAL A 90 -14.39 -6.51 -18.43
CA VAL A 90 -13.87 -7.11 -17.19
C VAL A 90 -14.63 -8.38 -16.85
N LEU A 91 -15.96 -8.38 -16.99
CA LEU A 91 -16.80 -9.56 -16.75
C LEU A 91 -16.47 -10.72 -17.69
N ALA A 92 -16.19 -10.44 -18.97
CA ALA A 92 -15.84 -11.44 -19.97
C ALA A 92 -14.54 -12.20 -19.66
N LEU A 93 -13.63 -11.59 -18.88
CA LEU A 93 -12.36 -12.22 -18.49
C LEU A 93 -12.43 -12.90 -17.11
N VAL A 94 -13.58 -12.86 -16.43
CA VAL A 94 -13.81 -13.47 -15.12
C VAL A 94 -14.75 -14.68 -15.28
N PRO A 95 -14.42 -15.84 -14.66
CA PRO A 95 -15.32 -17.00 -14.66
C PRO A 95 -16.73 -16.66 -14.14
N PRO A 96 -17.81 -17.13 -14.80
CA PRO A 96 -19.20 -16.77 -14.44
C PRO A 96 -19.56 -17.05 -12.97
N GLU A 97 -19.05 -18.12 -12.39
CA GLU A 97 -19.26 -18.51 -10.99
C GLU A 97 -18.72 -17.47 -9.98
N LEU A 98 -17.77 -16.63 -10.41
CA LEU A 98 -17.20 -15.55 -9.60
C LEU A 98 -17.89 -14.21 -9.81
N HIS A 99 -18.83 -14.10 -10.77
CA HIS A 99 -19.58 -12.87 -11.01
C HIS A 99 -20.40 -12.44 -9.79
N LYS A 100 -20.79 -13.39 -8.91
CA LYS A 100 -21.44 -13.10 -7.62
C LYS A 100 -20.65 -12.10 -6.74
N TYR A 101 -19.33 -12.08 -6.87
CA TYR A 101 -18.46 -11.13 -6.16
C TYR A 101 -18.33 -9.78 -6.87
N LEU A 102 -18.78 -9.65 -8.12
CA LEU A 102 -18.74 -8.42 -8.90
C LEU A 102 -20.13 -7.75 -8.99
N THR A 103 -21.20 -8.52 -8.85
CA THR A 103 -22.56 -8.00 -8.88
C THR A 103 -22.89 -7.18 -7.64
N VAL A 104 -23.49 -6.01 -7.85
CA VAL A 104 -24.08 -5.18 -6.81
C VAL A 104 -25.47 -5.72 -6.52
N HIS A 105 -25.76 -6.07 -5.27
CA HIS A 105 -27.13 -6.38 -4.87
C HIS A 105 -27.91 -5.06 -4.72
N PRO A 106 -29.06 -4.87 -5.39
CA PRO A 106 -29.84 -3.65 -5.25
C PRO A 106 -30.28 -3.49 -3.79
N ARG A 107 -30.04 -2.31 -3.20
CA ARG A 107 -30.56 -1.97 -1.88
C ARG A 107 -32.08 -1.97 -1.94
N ASN A 108 -32.74 -2.76 -1.06
CA ASN A 108 -34.16 -2.57 -0.75
C ASN A 108 -34.31 -1.23 0.02
N ASN A 109 -34.26 -0.12 -0.70
CA ASN A 109 -34.58 1.20 -0.16
C ASN A 109 -36.09 1.42 -0.20
N SER A 110 -36.82 0.80 0.74
CA SER A 110 -38.12 1.28 1.18
C SER A 110 -37.94 2.18 2.42
N GLY A 111 -37.25 3.31 2.23
CA GLY A 111 -37.07 4.33 3.26
C GLY A 111 -36.66 5.66 2.65
N ASN A 112 -37.50 6.68 2.80
CA ASN A 112 -37.36 8.02 2.22
C ASN A 112 -35.94 8.59 2.31
N THR A 113 -35.32 8.70 1.14
CA THR A 113 -34.08 9.42 0.88
C THR A 113 -34.35 10.91 0.78
N THR A 114 -34.17 11.61 1.91
CA THR A 114 -33.60 12.96 2.06
C THR A 114 -33.56 13.28 3.57
N ASP A 115 -32.40 13.71 4.08
CA ASP A 115 -32.14 14.18 5.46
C ASP A 115 -31.87 13.21 6.63
N ARG A 116 -31.61 11.91 6.40
CA ARG A 116 -31.13 11.02 7.49
C ARG A 116 -30.09 9.98 7.02
N ILE A 117 -28.90 10.42 6.61
CA ILE A 117 -27.69 9.60 6.86
C ILE A 117 -27.42 9.72 8.35
N ALA A 118 -28.30 9.11 9.14
CA ALA A 118 -28.18 9.08 10.58
C ALA A 118 -26.81 8.49 10.89
N VAL A 119 -26.10 9.13 11.81
CA VAL A 119 -25.32 8.47 12.84
C VAL A 119 -25.84 7.04 13.01
N LYS A 120 -25.30 6.06 12.25
CA LYS A 120 -25.35 4.67 12.67
C LYS A 120 -24.73 4.74 14.04
N ASN A 121 -25.52 4.44 15.06
CA ASN A 121 -25.20 4.74 16.45
C ASN A 121 -23.75 4.31 16.68
N ILE A 122 -22.82 5.26 16.86
CA ILE A 122 -21.37 4.95 16.94
C ILE A 122 -21.15 3.89 18.03
N THR A 123 -22.00 3.91 19.06
CA THR A 123 -22.14 2.88 20.09
C THR A 123 -22.39 1.48 19.52
N GLU A 124 -23.35 1.31 18.60
CA GLU A 124 -23.64 0.03 17.94
C GLU A 124 -22.46 -0.43 17.07
N ILE A 125 -21.81 0.49 16.36
CA ILE A 125 -20.59 0.17 15.59
C ILE A 125 -19.48 -0.31 16.54
N LYS A 126 -19.19 0.44 17.61
CA LYS A 126 -18.21 0.07 18.64
C LYS A 126 -18.54 -1.29 19.27
N GLN A 127 -19.81 -1.55 19.58
CA GLN A 127 -20.29 -2.83 20.10
C GLN A 127 -20.15 -3.97 19.08
N ALA A 128 -20.43 -3.73 17.80
CA ALA A 128 -20.23 -4.71 16.73
C ALA A 128 -18.74 -5.05 16.56
N ILE A 129 -17.88 -4.04 16.46
CA ILE A 129 -16.42 -4.17 16.41
C ILE A 129 -15.91 -5.03 17.58
N LYS A 130 -16.35 -4.72 18.81
CA LYS A 130 -15.99 -5.50 19.99
C LYS A 130 -16.44 -6.95 19.86
N ARG A 131 -17.69 -7.20 19.46
CA ARG A 131 -18.23 -8.56 19.26
C ARG A 131 -17.42 -9.36 18.23
N TYR A 132 -17.12 -8.79 17.06
CA TYR A 132 -16.32 -9.48 16.03
C TYR A 132 -14.90 -9.79 16.53
N ASN A 133 -14.24 -8.79 17.13
CA ASN A 133 -12.88 -8.94 17.62
C ASN A 133 -12.76 -9.94 18.78
N ASP A 134 -13.76 -10.02 19.66
CA ASP A 134 -13.81 -10.96 20.77
C ASP A 134 -14.11 -12.38 20.26
N ALA A 135 -15.08 -12.52 19.34
CA ALA A 135 -15.51 -13.81 18.82
C ALA A 135 -14.44 -14.51 17.96
N GLN A 136 -13.64 -13.75 17.20
CA GLN A 136 -12.60 -14.29 16.30
C GLN A 136 -13.11 -15.41 15.39
N THR A 137 -14.35 -15.29 14.91
CA THR A 137 -15.01 -16.31 14.09
C THR A 137 -14.21 -16.55 12.80
N ILE A 138 -13.91 -17.83 12.54
CA ILE A 138 -13.37 -18.29 11.26
C ILE A 138 -14.52 -18.91 10.48
N TYR A 139 -14.92 -18.24 9.40
CA TYR A 139 -15.92 -18.76 8.47
C TYR A 139 -15.30 -19.85 7.61
N ASN A 140 -16.11 -20.85 7.25
CA ASN A 140 -15.78 -21.99 6.40
C ASN A 140 -14.70 -22.93 6.97
N GLU A 141 -14.41 -22.87 8.27
CA GLU A 141 -13.45 -23.78 8.91
C GLU A 141 -13.93 -25.24 8.89
N ASP A 142 -15.24 -25.44 8.98
CA ASP A 142 -15.90 -26.75 8.84
C ASP A 142 -15.73 -27.37 7.45
N ILE A 143 -15.59 -26.54 6.41
CA ILE A 143 -15.43 -26.97 5.01
C ILE A 143 -13.94 -27.18 4.67
N PHE A 144 -13.07 -26.24 5.06
CA PHE A 144 -11.66 -26.20 4.64
C PHE A 144 -10.68 -26.68 5.72
N GLY A 145 -11.19 -27.20 6.84
CA GLY A 145 -10.42 -27.69 7.97
C GLY A 145 -9.73 -26.59 8.80
N ALA A 146 -9.28 -26.95 9.99
CA ALA A 146 -8.69 -26.02 10.95
C ALA A 146 -7.39 -25.35 10.45
N VAL A 147 -7.13 -24.13 10.96
CA VAL A 147 -5.88 -23.40 10.71
C VAL A 147 -4.68 -24.18 11.27
N GLN A 148 -3.70 -24.48 10.43
CA GLN A 148 -2.48 -25.19 10.80
C GLN A 148 -1.32 -24.21 11.06
N ASN A 149 -0.26 -24.68 11.70
CA ASN A 149 0.90 -23.84 12.05
C ASN A 149 1.63 -23.29 10.82
N ASP A 150 1.55 -23.96 9.68
CA ASP A 150 2.17 -23.60 8.41
C ASP A 150 1.19 -23.04 7.37
N THR A 151 -0.10 -22.95 7.69
CA THR A 151 -1.12 -22.31 6.83
C THR A 151 -0.65 -20.93 6.40
N VAL A 152 -0.66 -20.63 5.10
CA VAL A 152 -0.37 -19.27 4.64
C VAL A 152 -1.54 -18.37 5.04
N ILE A 153 -1.23 -17.36 5.84
CA ILE A 153 -2.20 -16.34 6.25
C ILE A 153 -2.05 -15.16 5.28
N ILE A 154 -3.16 -14.68 4.72
CA ILE A 154 -3.18 -13.50 3.85
C ILE A 154 -3.92 -12.41 4.62
N ALA A 155 -3.20 -11.37 5.04
CA ALA A 155 -3.71 -10.23 5.79
C ALA A 155 -4.02 -9.07 4.85
N ILE A 156 -5.31 -8.78 4.65
CA ILE A 156 -5.78 -7.73 3.74
C ILE A 156 -6.17 -6.50 4.56
N GLN A 157 -5.54 -5.36 4.31
CA GLN A 157 -5.95 -4.07 4.86
C GLN A 157 -7.07 -3.46 4.02
N VAL A 158 -8.24 -3.25 4.64
CA VAL A 158 -9.48 -2.78 4.01
C VAL A 158 -9.90 -1.44 4.60
N HIS A 159 -10.28 -0.51 3.72
CA HIS A 159 -10.86 0.78 4.08
C HIS A 159 -12.30 0.87 3.55
N THR A 160 -12.51 1.53 2.41
CA THR A 160 -13.85 1.81 1.87
C THR A 160 -13.97 1.56 0.37
N ARG A 161 -12.92 1.08 -0.32
CA ARG A 161 -12.91 0.96 -1.78
C ARG A 161 -13.44 -0.40 -2.24
N LEU A 162 -14.74 -0.60 -2.04
CA LEU A 162 -15.46 -1.85 -2.33
C LEU A 162 -15.19 -2.40 -3.75
N THR A 163 -15.16 -1.55 -4.78
CA THR A 163 -14.88 -1.99 -6.16
C THR A 163 -13.54 -2.70 -6.28
N TYR A 164 -12.47 -2.12 -5.72
CA TYR A 164 -11.15 -2.76 -5.77
C TYR A 164 -11.13 -4.06 -4.95
N LEU A 165 -11.76 -4.05 -3.78
CA LEU A 165 -11.86 -5.24 -2.92
C LEU A 165 -12.54 -6.41 -3.65
N ARG A 166 -13.60 -6.14 -4.41
CA ARG A 166 -14.27 -7.16 -5.25
C ARG A 166 -13.30 -7.80 -6.24
N HIS A 167 -12.46 -7.01 -6.91
CA HIS A 167 -11.47 -7.52 -7.85
C HIS A 167 -10.33 -8.28 -7.17
N LEU A 168 -9.89 -7.84 -5.98
CA LEU A 168 -8.97 -8.62 -5.17
C LEU A 168 -9.56 -10.00 -4.83
N ILE A 169 -10.78 -10.06 -4.32
CA ILE A 169 -11.48 -11.31 -3.97
C ILE A 169 -11.61 -12.22 -5.19
N VAL A 170 -12.00 -11.69 -6.34
CA VAL A 170 -12.09 -12.45 -7.60
C VAL A 170 -10.73 -12.99 -8.04
N SER A 171 -9.65 -12.22 -7.88
CA SER A 171 -8.31 -12.69 -8.22
C SER A 171 -7.80 -13.77 -7.25
N LEU A 172 -8.13 -13.66 -5.96
CA LEU A 172 -7.83 -14.68 -4.94
C LEU A 172 -8.60 -15.97 -5.22
N ALA A 173 -9.88 -15.89 -5.58
CA ALA A 173 -10.72 -17.04 -5.88
C ALA A 173 -10.21 -17.87 -7.07
N GLN A 174 -9.49 -17.24 -8.00
CA GLN A 174 -8.88 -17.91 -9.15
C GLN A 174 -7.51 -18.51 -8.86
N ALA A 175 -6.91 -18.20 -7.69
CA ALA A 175 -5.59 -18.68 -7.37
C ALA A 175 -5.59 -20.15 -6.95
N LYS A 176 -4.62 -20.91 -7.46
CA LYS A 176 -4.49 -22.33 -7.15
C LYS A 176 -4.06 -22.51 -5.69
N GLU A 177 -4.65 -23.49 -5.01
CA GLU A 177 -4.43 -23.82 -3.59
C GLU A 177 -4.90 -22.75 -2.59
N ILE A 178 -5.75 -21.81 -3.02
CA ILE A 178 -6.29 -20.78 -2.12
C ILE A 178 -7.16 -21.37 -1.00
N ASP A 179 -7.77 -22.53 -1.23
CA ASP A 179 -8.60 -23.30 -0.28
C ASP A 179 -7.85 -23.71 0.99
N ARG A 180 -6.51 -23.74 0.93
CA ARG A 180 -5.62 -24.09 2.05
C ARG A 180 -5.16 -22.89 2.89
N THR A 181 -5.56 -21.68 2.52
CA THR A 181 -5.13 -20.44 3.18
C THR A 181 -6.12 -19.98 4.26
N LEU A 182 -5.73 -18.96 5.04
CA LEU A 182 -6.65 -18.16 5.86
C LEU A 182 -6.59 -16.71 5.36
N LEU A 183 -7.73 -16.18 4.91
CA LEU A 183 -7.88 -14.76 4.60
C LEU A 183 -8.31 -14.00 5.86
N ILE A 184 -7.52 -13.02 6.27
CA ILE A 184 -7.86 -12.10 7.36
C ILE A 184 -8.11 -10.72 6.76
N PHE A 185 -9.36 -10.31 6.70
CA PHE A 185 -9.74 -8.94 6.31
C PHE A 185 -9.74 -8.05 7.55
N SER A 186 -8.87 -7.05 7.54
CA SER A 186 -8.69 -6.09 8.62
C SER A 186 -9.29 -4.75 8.21
N HIS A 187 -10.34 -4.32 8.90
CA HIS A 187 -11.14 -3.15 8.54
C HIS A 187 -10.85 -1.98 9.47
N ASP A 188 -10.62 -0.78 8.94
CA ASP A 188 -10.65 0.47 9.74
C ASP A 188 -11.92 1.31 9.50
N TYR A 189 -12.85 0.79 8.70
CA TYR A 189 -14.16 1.38 8.49
C TYR A 189 -15.21 0.27 8.54
N TYR A 190 -16.20 0.43 9.42
CA TYR A 190 -17.31 -0.52 9.56
C TYR A 190 -18.37 -0.21 8.51
N ASP A 191 -18.48 -1.08 7.52
CA ASP A 191 -19.48 -1.00 6.46
C ASP A 191 -20.12 -2.36 6.25
N GLU A 192 -21.45 -2.44 6.38
CA GLU A 192 -22.16 -3.72 6.27
C GLU A 192 -22.12 -4.32 4.86
N GLU A 193 -22.01 -3.50 3.82
CA GLU A 193 -21.90 -3.97 2.44
C GLU A 193 -20.54 -4.65 2.22
N ILE A 194 -19.45 -4.02 2.68
CA ILE A 194 -18.12 -4.62 2.69
C ILE A 194 -18.10 -5.88 3.55
N ASN A 195 -18.69 -5.84 4.75
CA ASN A 195 -18.74 -6.99 5.65
C ASN A 195 -19.49 -8.17 5.02
N ASN A 196 -20.64 -7.92 4.39
CA ASN A 196 -21.41 -8.94 3.70
C ASN A 196 -20.65 -9.55 2.51
N LEU A 197 -19.93 -8.72 1.74
CA LEU A 197 -19.07 -9.23 0.65
C LEU A 197 -17.98 -10.17 1.19
N VAL A 198 -17.33 -9.81 2.30
CA VAL A 198 -16.31 -10.68 2.89
C VAL A 198 -16.92 -11.97 3.45
N ARG A 199 -18.09 -11.89 4.09
CA ARG A 199 -18.82 -13.06 4.59
C ARG A 199 -19.32 -13.99 3.49
N SER A 200 -19.53 -13.51 2.27
CA SER A 200 -20.01 -14.34 1.15
C SER A 200 -18.91 -15.15 0.47
N ILE A 201 -17.64 -14.97 0.86
CA ILE A 201 -16.51 -15.75 0.36
C ILE A 201 -16.68 -17.21 0.75
N ASP A 202 -16.69 -18.09 -0.25
CA ASP A 202 -16.96 -19.53 -0.10
C ASP A 202 -15.85 -20.45 -0.62
N PHE A 203 -14.70 -19.90 -1.00
CA PHE A 203 -13.58 -20.64 -1.59
C PHE A 203 -12.40 -20.90 -0.64
N THR A 204 -12.45 -20.38 0.60
CA THR A 204 -11.41 -20.59 1.63
C THR A 204 -11.87 -20.17 3.02
N LYS A 205 -11.01 -20.32 4.04
CA LYS A 205 -11.25 -19.81 5.40
C LYS A 205 -11.15 -18.30 5.45
N VAL A 206 -12.09 -17.67 6.17
CA VAL A 206 -12.14 -16.21 6.28
C VAL A 206 -12.32 -15.76 7.73
N MET A 207 -11.57 -14.74 8.14
CA MET A 207 -11.76 -14.02 9.39
C MET A 207 -11.87 -12.52 9.11
N GLN A 208 -12.74 -11.84 9.84
CA GLN A 208 -12.79 -10.38 9.87
C GLN A 208 -12.30 -9.87 11.23
N ILE A 209 -11.40 -8.89 11.20
CA ILE A 209 -10.95 -8.14 12.38
C ILE A 209 -11.16 -6.65 12.12
N PHE A 210 -11.46 -5.88 13.17
CA PHE A 210 -11.83 -4.47 13.04
C PHE A 210 -10.93 -3.60 13.91
N TYR A 211 -10.21 -2.66 13.31
CA TYR A 211 -9.40 -1.70 14.02
C TYR A 211 -10.28 -0.82 14.92
N PRO A 212 -10.10 -0.86 16.25
CA PRO A 212 -11.07 -0.30 17.18
C PRO A 212 -10.92 1.21 17.42
N TYR A 213 -9.87 1.85 16.88
CA TYR A 213 -9.60 3.27 17.08
C TYR A 213 -9.60 4.04 15.76
N SER A 214 -10.60 3.78 14.92
CA SER A 214 -10.77 4.46 13.63
C SER A 214 -11.37 5.86 13.76
N ILE A 215 -11.16 6.69 12.75
CA ILE A 215 -11.79 8.01 12.63
C ILE A 215 -13.32 7.91 12.57
N GLN A 216 -13.87 6.81 12.05
CA GLN A 216 -15.32 6.55 12.01
C GLN A 216 -15.91 6.41 13.42
N THR A 217 -15.17 5.80 14.34
CA THR A 217 -15.61 5.54 15.71
C THR A 217 -15.25 6.66 16.69
N HIS A 218 -14.36 7.57 16.29
CA HIS A 218 -13.86 8.68 17.11
C HIS A 218 -13.95 10.02 16.34
N PRO A 219 -15.11 10.41 15.76
CA PRO A 219 -15.15 11.54 14.82
C PRO A 219 -14.83 12.90 15.43
N HIS A 220 -14.95 13.03 16.77
CA HIS A 220 -14.82 14.29 17.51
C HIS A 220 -13.86 14.20 18.70
N GLU A 221 -13.00 13.18 18.71
CA GLU A 221 -12.01 12.95 19.76
C GLU A 221 -10.80 12.24 19.16
N PHE A 222 -9.64 12.30 19.80
CA PHE A 222 -8.50 11.50 19.38
C PHE A 222 -8.84 9.99 19.44
N PRO A 223 -8.46 9.17 18.42
CA PRO A 223 -7.60 9.47 17.27
C PRO A 223 -8.32 9.94 16.00
N GLY A 224 -9.60 10.28 16.03
CA GLY A 224 -10.18 11.07 14.94
C GLY A 224 -9.82 12.55 15.07
N MET A 225 -10.75 13.43 14.69
CA MET A 225 -10.51 14.87 14.64
C MET A 225 -11.10 15.52 15.88
N ASP A 226 -10.27 15.77 16.88
CA ASP A 226 -10.68 16.53 18.06
C ASP A 226 -10.91 18.01 17.66
N PRO A 227 -12.02 18.66 18.05
CA PRO A 227 -12.29 20.06 17.74
C PRO A 227 -11.21 21.04 18.23
N ASN A 228 -10.43 20.66 19.26
CA ASN A 228 -9.36 21.47 19.84
C ASN A 228 -7.97 21.09 19.29
N ASP A 229 -7.87 20.24 18.27
CA ASP A 229 -6.60 20.00 17.58
C ASP A 229 -6.15 21.25 16.81
N CYS A 230 -4.84 21.50 16.78
CA CYS A 230 -4.28 22.62 16.04
C CYS A 230 -4.52 22.43 14.53
N PRO A 231 -4.98 23.48 13.80
CA PRO A 231 -5.09 23.39 12.35
C PRO A 231 -3.71 23.14 11.73
N ARG A 232 -3.66 22.21 10.77
CA ARG A 232 -2.44 21.68 10.13
C ARG A 232 -1.34 22.72 9.87
N ASP A 233 -1.69 23.84 9.25
CA ASP A 233 -0.73 24.84 8.75
C ASP A 233 -0.51 26.02 9.70
N THR A 234 -1.02 25.91 10.93
CA THR A 234 -0.84 26.94 11.96
C THR A 234 0.64 27.02 12.34
N LYS A 235 1.20 28.22 12.44
CA LYS A 235 2.58 28.40 12.92
C LYS A 235 2.66 28.08 14.41
N PHE A 236 3.81 27.54 14.85
CA PHE A 236 4.04 27.17 16.25
C PHE A 236 3.64 28.24 17.26
N GLU A 237 4.15 29.47 17.12
CA GLU A 237 3.82 30.58 18.03
C GLU A 237 2.31 30.89 18.10
N GLN A 238 1.61 30.71 16.99
CA GLN A 238 0.16 30.91 16.94
C GLN A 238 -0.59 29.74 17.58
N ALA A 239 -0.14 28.50 17.36
CA ALA A 239 -0.73 27.32 17.99
C ALA A 239 -0.59 27.36 19.52
N VAL A 240 0.56 27.81 20.04
CA VAL A 240 0.76 28.01 21.48
C VAL A 240 -0.20 29.07 22.04
N LYS A 241 -0.43 30.16 21.29
CA LYS A 241 -1.43 31.18 21.68
C LYS A 241 -2.88 30.70 21.59
N LEU A 242 -3.17 29.78 20.67
CA LEU A 242 -4.49 29.15 20.54
C LEU A 242 -4.73 28.11 21.64
N GLU A 243 -3.69 27.69 22.35
CA GLU A 243 -3.75 26.65 23.39
C GLU A 243 -4.42 25.35 22.89
N CYS A 244 -4.24 25.03 21.60
CA CYS A 244 -4.76 23.81 21.00
C CYS A 244 -3.98 22.56 21.49
N ASN A 245 -4.66 21.41 21.51
CA ASN A 245 -4.23 20.18 22.21
C ASN A 245 -2.78 19.76 21.92
N ASN A 246 -2.36 19.87 20.65
CA ASN A 246 -1.08 19.39 20.15
C ASN A 246 -0.11 20.52 19.74
N ALA A 247 -0.30 21.73 20.27
CA ALA A 247 0.49 22.92 19.92
C ALA A 247 2.01 22.73 20.09
N LEU A 248 2.43 21.90 21.06
CA LEU A 248 3.84 21.64 21.34
C LEU A 248 4.45 20.52 20.49
N TYR A 249 3.65 19.85 19.65
CA TYR A 249 4.03 18.63 18.95
C TYR A 249 3.75 18.68 17.43
N PRO A 250 4.28 19.69 16.70
CA PRO A 250 4.25 19.64 15.24
C PRO A 250 5.20 18.56 14.70
N ASP A 251 5.00 18.17 13.44
CA ASP A 251 5.93 17.31 12.72
C ASP A 251 7.26 18.02 12.38
N LEU A 252 8.19 17.29 11.78
CA LEU A 252 9.52 17.76 11.37
C LEU A 252 9.48 18.85 10.30
N HIS A 253 8.31 19.09 9.69
CA HIS A 253 8.04 20.15 8.73
C HIS A 253 7.26 21.33 9.35
N GLY A 254 6.92 21.26 10.64
CA GLY A 254 6.17 22.30 11.34
C GLY A 254 4.65 22.22 11.15
N HIS A 255 4.12 21.11 10.64
CA HIS A 255 2.68 20.91 10.47
C HIS A 255 2.08 20.09 11.61
N TYR A 256 0.80 20.34 11.92
CA TYR A 256 0.05 19.54 12.89
C TYR A 256 -0.66 18.36 12.25
N ARG A 257 -0.99 17.40 13.10
CA ARG A 257 -1.65 16.14 12.77
C ARG A 257 -2.93 16.32 11.94
N GLU A 258 -3.11 15.45 10.96
CA GLU A 258 -4.40 15.20 10.31
C GLU A 258 -4.79 13.73 10.48
N ALA A 259 -5.91 13.47 11.16
CA ALA A 259 -6.35 12.12 11.55
C ALA A 259 -6.38 11.12 10.38
N LYS A 260 -6.90 11.55 9.22
CA LYS A 260 -7.00 10.73 8.00
C LYS A 260 -5.66 10.19 7.49
N TYR A 261 -4.54 10.90 7.70
CA TYR A 261 -3.22 10.44 7.26
C TYR A 261 -2.57 9.48 8.27
N THR A 262 -2.88 9.65 9.55
CA THR A 262 -2.30 8.81 10.62
C THR A 262 -2.99 7.44 10.75
N GLN A 263 -4.26 7.32 10.37
CA GLN A 263 -5.02 6.07 10.53
C GLN A 263 -4.35 4.88 9.84
N THR A 264 -3.79 5.05 8.64
CA THR A 264 -3.20 3.95 7.86
C THR A 264 -2.03 3.29 8.58
N LYS A 265 -1.12 4.06 9.21
CA LYS A 265 0.01 3.51 9.97
C LYS A 265 -0.43 2.87 11.27
N HIS A 266 -1.38 3.48 11.97
CA HIS A 266 -2.03 2.88 13.13
C HIS A 266 -2.67 1.52 12.83
N HIS A 267 -3.50 1.48 11.79
CA HIS A 267 -4.18 0.27 11.35
C HIS A 267 -3.19 -0.82 10.94
N TRP A 268 -2.14 -0.46 10.18
CA TRP A 268 -1.12 -1.43 9.78
C TRP A 268 -0.43 -2.08 10.98
N TRP A 269 0.00 -1.26 11.94
CA TRP A 269 0.69 -1.70 13.15
C TRP A 269 -0.21 -2.55 14.05
N TRP A 270 -1.46 -2.09 14.28
CA TRP A 270 -2.46 -2.83 15.04
C TRP A 270 -2.75 -4.20 14.42
N LYS A 271 -3.00 -4.24 13.09
CA LYS A 271 -3.33 -5.46 12.35
C LYS A 271 -2.22 -6.50 12.48
N ALA A 272 -0.98 -6.09 12.24
CA ALA A 272 0.16 -6.99 12.33
C ALA A 272 0.31 -7.55 13.76
N ASN A 273 0.20 -6.69 14.79
CA ASN A 273 0.24 -7.15 16.18
C ASN A 273 -0.95 -8.05 16.56
N ARG A 274 -2.16 -7.75 16.09
CA ARG A 274 -3.35 -8.58 16.34
C ARG A 274 -3.10 -9.99 15.79
N ILE A 275 -2.67 -10.09 14.53
CA ILE A 275 -2.43 -11.36 13.83
C ILE A 275 -1.29 -12.15 14.47
N PHE A 276 -0.16 -11.53 14.80
CA PHE A 276 0.96 -12.29 15.36
C PHE A 276 0.83 -12.57 16.85
N ASN A 277 0.24 -11.67 17.66
CA ASN A 277 0.34 -11.77 19.12
C ASN A 277 -0.97 -12.03 19.84
N GLN A 278 -2.13 -11.78 19.23
CA GLN A 278 -3.39 -11.72 19.98
C GLN A 278 -4.48 -12.66 19.47
N LEU A 279 -4.45 -13.09 18.20
CA LEU A 279 -5.42 -14.06 17.68
C LEU A 279 -5.13 -15.46 18.22
N GLN A 280 -6.19 -16.19 18.59
CA GLN A 280 -6.07 -17.53 19.15
C GLN A 280 -5.60 -18.54 18.10
N CYS A 281 -6.19 -18.48 16.90
CA CYS A 281 -5.87 -19.39 15.79
C CYS A 281 -4.43 -19.24 15.27
N THR A 282 -3.74 -18.14 15.61
CA THR A 282 -2.36 -17.88 15.19
C THR A 282 -1.36 -17.95 16.35
N ALA A 283 -1.77 -18.36 17.56
CA ALA A 283 -0.89 -18.34 18.73
C ALA A 283 0.40 -19.17 18.54
N GLY A 284 0.29 -20.34 17.89
CA GLY A 284 1.40 -21.25 17.54
C GLY A 284 1.89 -21.16 16.10
N HIS A 285 1.33 -20.25 15.30
CA HIS A 285 1.60 -20.18 13.86
C HIS A 285 3.05 -19.79 13.56
N THR A 286 3.72 -20.58 12.72
CA THR A 286 5.12 -20.40 12.29
C THR A 286 5.26 -20.10 10.80
N GLY A 287 4.17 -20.24 10.04
CA GLY A 287 4.13 -19.96 8.61
C GLY A 287 4.30 -18.47 8.28
N TYR A 288 4.11 -18.15 7.01
CA TYR A 288 4.18 -16.77 6.53
C TYR A 288 2.83 -16.08 6.65
N VAL A 289 2.88 -14.79 6.99
CA VAL A 289 1.78 -13.86 6.81
C VAL A 289 2.10 -12.99 5.60
N LEU A 290 1.29 -13.08 4.55
CA LEU A 290 1.34 -12.26 3.34
C LEU A 290 0.46 -11.02 3.53
N PHE A 291 1.01 -9.83 3.37
CA PHE A 291 0.30 -8.57 3.52
C PHE A 291 -0.15 -8.05 2.15
N LEU A 292 -1.46 -7.79 2.04
CA LEU A 292 -2.10 -7.18 0.87
C LEU A 292 -2.95 -5.98 1.30
N GLU A 293 -3.30 -5.15 0.33
CA GLU A 293 -4.24 -4.03 0.47
C GLU A 293 -5.43 -4.26 -0.46
N GLU A 294 -6.57 -3.64 -0.18
CA GLU A 294 -7.84 -3.84 -0.93
C GLU A 294 -7.77 -3.55 -2.43
N ASP A 295 -6.76 -2.81 -2.89
CA ASP A 295 -6.48 -2.48 -4.29
C ASP A 295 -5.27 -3.20 -4.87
N HIS A 296 -4.95 -4.35 -4.30
CA HIS A 296 -4.12 -5.33 -4.97
C HIS A 296 -4.94 -6.28 -5.87
N TYR A 297 -4.26 -6.85 -6.85
CA TYR A 297 -4.74 -7.95 -7.69
C TYR A 297 -3.65 -9.02 -7.73
N VAL A 298 -4.02 -10.30 -7.58
CA VAL A 298 -3.04 -11.40 -7.57
C VAL A 298 -3.10 -12.24 -8.84
N ALA A 299 -1.95 -12.77 -9.27
CA ALA A 299 -1.85 -13.76 -10.34
C ALA A 299 -2.26 -15.16 -9.83
N GLU A 300 -2.75 -16.03 -10.72
CA GLU A 300 -3.24 -17.36 -10.34
C GLU A 300 -2.19 -18.28 -9.68
N ASP A 301 -0.90 -18.04 -9.94
CA ASP A 301 0.24 -18.82 -9.41
C ASP A 301 0.93 -18.17 -8.20
N PHE A 302 0.36 -17.14 -7.57
CA PHE A 302 1.07 -16.36 -6.54
C PHE A 302 1.49 -17.20 -5.32
N LEU A 303 0.67 -18.16 -4.88
CA LEU A 303 1.01 -19.08 -3.78
C LEU A 303 2.12 -20.05 -4.18
N HIS A 304 2.11 -20.53 -5.42
CA HIS A 304 3.17 -21.37 -5.97
C HIS A 304 4.51 -20.63 -5.98
N ILE A 305 4.53 -19.37 -6.44
CA ILE A 305 5.73 -18.54 -6.39
C ILE A 305 6.14 -18.24 -4.95
N LEU A 306 5.21 -17.96 -4.03
CA LEU A 306 5.55 -17.75 -2.62
C LEU A 306 6.30 -18.95 -2.03
N ASN A 307 5.86 -20.17 -2.34
CA ASN A 307 6.52 -21.41 -1.92
C ASN A 307 7.92 -21.58 -2.54
N LEU A 308 8.09 -21.20 -3.82
CA LEU A 308 9.42 -21.19 -4.45
C LEU A 308 10.34 -20.14 -3.83
N LEU A 309 9.85 -18.92 -3.55
CA LEU A 309 10.62 -17.88 -2.88
C LEU A 309 11.09 -18.34 -1.50
N LYS A 310 10.20 -18.96 -0.70
CA LYS A 310 10.56 -19.56 0.59
C LYS A 310 11.66 -20.61 0.43
N SER A 311 11.44 -21.60 -0.45
CA SER A 311 12.39 -22.70 -0.66
C SER A 311 13.75 -22.23 -1.18
N THR A 312 13.77 -21.17 -1.99
CA THR A 312 14.99 -20.55 -2.50
C THR A 312 15.67 -19.70 -1.42
N ALA A 313 14.92 -18.98 -0.58
CA ALA A 313 15.48 -18.26 0.56
C ALA A 313 16.18 -19.21 1.53
N ASP A 314 15.53 -20.32 1.92
CA ASP A 314 16.09 -21.31 2.83
C ASP A 314 17.43 -21.90 2.33
N LYS A 315 17.62 -22.00 1.00
CA LYS A 315 18.83 -22.56 0.37
C LYS A 315 19.90 -21.52 0.05
N SER A 316 19.50 -20.34 -0.45
CA SER A 316 20.40 -19.37 -1.08
C SER A 316 20.54 -18.07 -0.31
N CYS A 317 19.63 -17.80 0.63
CA CYS A 317 19.66 -16.62 1.50
C CYS A 317 18.99 -16.92 2.85
N PRO A 318 19.59 -17.76 3.72
CA PRO A 318 19.00 -18.06 5.04
C PRO A 318 18.80 -16.80 5.90
N GLN A 319 19.53 -15.72 5.58
CA GLN A 319 19.39 -14.41 6.19
C GLN A 319 18.24 -13.56 5.63
N CYS A 320 17.56 -13.96 4.53
CA CYS A 320 16.48 -13.17 3.93
C CYS A 320 15.25 -13.18 4.84
N GLU A 321 14.87 -11.99 5.32
CA GLU A 321 13.74 -11.84 6.24
C GLU A 321 12.39 -11.68 5.50
N MET A 322 12.40 -11.17 4.28
CA MET A 322 11.17 -10.81 3.58
C MET A 322 11.05 -11.53 2.24
N LEU A 323 9.83 -11.89 1.87
CA LEU A 323 9.47 -12.34 0.53
C LEU A 323 8.62 -11.24 -0.12
N SER A 324 8.77 -10.96 -1.41
CA SER A 324 7.92 -10.00 -2.12
C SER A 324 7.42 -10.57 -3.45
N LEU A 325 6.11 -10.53 -3.62
CA LEU A 325 5.43 -10.98 -4.83
C LEU A 325 5.12 -9.83 -5.80
N GLY A 326 5.25 -8.59 -5.36
CA GLY A 326 5.05 -7.40 -6.18
C GLY A 326 6.27 -6.51 -6.22
N THR A 327 6.38 -5.74 -7.30
CA THR A 327 7.22 -4.54 -7.41
C THR A 327 6.67 -3.66 -8.52
N TYR A 328 6.99 -2.37 -8.49
CA TYR A 328 6.47 -1.40 -9.44
C TYR A 328 7.32 -1.40 -10.73
N LEU A 329 6.79 -2.01 -11.78
CA LEU A 329 7.45 -2.06 -13.09
C LEU A 329 6.74 -1.17 -14.12
N LYS A 330 7.53 -0.54 -14.99
CA LYS A 330 7.00 0.16 -16.17
C LYS A 330 6.59 -0.83 -17.28
N THR A 331 7.28 -1.96 -17.37
CA THR A 331 7.08 -2.98 -18.41
C THR A 331 7.14 -4.37 -17.80
N TYR A 332 6.29 -5.28 -18.30
CA TYR A 332 6.16 -6.65 -17.81
C TYR A 332 6.64 -7.62 -18.89
N GLN A 333 7.76 -8.31 -18.63
CA GLN A 333 8.37 -9.26 -19.57
C GLN A 333 8.42 -10.66 -18.96
N TYR A 334 7.27 -11.33 -18.92
CA TYR A 334 7.13 -12.66 -18.31
C TYR A 334 7.96 -13.75 -19.00
N HIS A 335 8.16 -13.67 -20.31
CA HIS A 335 9.02 -14.60 -21.05
C HIS A 335 10.49 -14.57 -20.61
N VAL A 336 10.97 -13.46 -20.04
CA VAL A 336 12.33 -13.32 -19.50
C VAL A 336 12.36 -13.52 -17.99
N ASN A 337 11.35 -12.99 -17.28
CA ASN A 337 11.40 -12.80 -15.84
C ASN A 337 10.44 -13.73 -15.05
N GLY A 338 9.63 -14.55 -15.73
CA GLY A 338 8.60 -15.38 -15.11
C GLY A 338 9.14 -16.35 -14.05
N ASP A 339 10.38 -16.84 -14.24
CA ASP A 339 11.11 -17.76 -13.37
C ASP A 339 12.34 -17.12 -12.68
N LYS A 340 12.46 -15.79 -12.72
CA LYS A 340 13.60 -15.04 -12.17
C LYS A 340 13.22 -14.38 -10.85
N VAL A 341 14.12 -14.46 -9.88
CA VAL A 341 13.98 -13.80 -8.58
C VAL A 341 15.25 -13.02 -8.27
N GLU A 342 15.11 -11.96 -7.48
CA GLU A 342 16.19 -11.09 -7.07
C GLU A 342 16.29 -11.10 -5.54
N ILE A 343 17.52 -11.21 -5.02
CA ILE A 343 17.82 -11.04 -3.60
C ILE A 343 18.50 -9.68 -3.43
N THR A 344 17.88 -8.78 -2.69
CA THR A 344 18.32 -7.38 -2.57
C THR A 344 17.94 -6.81 -1.19
N PRO A 345 18.52 -5.70 -0.73
CA PRO A 345 18.05 -5.04 0.48
C PRO A 345 16.61 -4.53 0.32
N TRP A 346 15.75 -4.78 1.31
CA TRP A 346 14.34 -4.38 1.29
C TRP A 346 14.18 -2.85 1.16
N HIS A 347 13.15 -2.36 0.48
CA HIS A 347 12.96 -0.93 0.27
C HIS A 347 11.48 -0.62 0.13
N SER A 348 10.99 0.38 0.87
CA SER A 348 9.55 0.72 0.95
C SER A 348 8.93 0.89 -0.43
N SER A 349 9.48 1.80 -1.25
CA SER A 349 8.94 2.14 -2.57
C SER A 349 9.01 1.05 -3.65
N MET A 350 9.50 -0.15 -3.32
CA MET A 350 9.67 -1.26 -4.27
C MET A 350 9.05 -2.57 -3.79
N HIS A 351 9.02 -2.78 -2.47
CA HIS A 351 8.78 -4.09 -1.86
C HIS A 351 7.69 -4.03 -0.78
N ASN A 352 6.85 -2.99 -0.79
CA ASN A 352 5.67 -2.85 0.07
C ASN A 352 4.43 -3.56 -0.50
N MET A 353 4.49 -4.08 -1.73
CA MET A 353 3.38 -4.72 -2.43
C MET A 353 3.48 -6.25 -2.37
N GLY A 354 2.52 -6.90 -1.72
CA GLY A 354 2.46 -8.37 -1.68
C GLY A 354 3.68 -8.99 -1.00
N PHE A 355 4.07 -8.43 0.14
CA PHE A 355 5.23 -8.88 0.89
C PHE A 355 4.81 -9.78 2.06
N ALA A 356 5.65 -10.75 2.39
CA ALA A 356 5.39 -11.72 3.42
C ALA A 356 6.59 -11.89 4.34
N PHE A 357 6.30 -12.14 5.62
CA PHE A 357 7.30 -12.52 6.60
C PHE A 357 6.67 -13.40 7.68
N ASN A 358 7.51 -14.08 8.46
CA ASN A 358 7.06 -15.00 9.51
C ASN A 358 7.22 -14.40 10.91
N ARG A 359 6.84 -15.18 11.94
CA ARG A 359 6.91 -14.78 13.34
C ARG A 359 8.31 -14.37 13.81
N THR A 360 9.35 -15.02 13.30
CA THR A 360 10.75 -14.69 13.67
C THR A 360 11.08 -13.25 13.26
N VAL A 361 10.69 -12.86 12.06
CA VAL A 361 10.90 -11.49 11.54
C VAL A 361 10.03 -10.49 12.28
N TRP A 362 8.77 -10.84 12.57
CA TRP A 362 7.91 -10.02 13.41
C TRP A 362 8.52 -9.76 14.80
N ASN A 363 9.07 -10.79 15.44
CA ASN A 363 9.75 -10.63 16.74
C ASN A 363 10.95 -9.67 16.65
N HIS A 364 11.66 -9.64 15.51
CA HIS A 364 12.72 -8.67 15.28
C HIS A 364 12.18 -7.24 15.15
N ILE A 365 11.09 -7.05 14.40
CA ILE A 365 10.40 -5.75 14.29
C ILE A 365 9.93 -5.29 15.68
N MET A 366 9.34 -6.17 16.47
CA MET A 366 8.83 -5.88 17.81
C MET A 366 9.89 -5.51 18.85
N LYS A 367 11.15 -5.93 18.66
CA LYS A 367 12.28 -5.46 19.50
C LYS A 367 12.60 -3.99 19.26
N GLN A 368 12.23 -3.44 18.11
CA GLN A 368 12.47 -2.05 17.71
C GLN A 368 11.17 -1.24 17.58
N GLN A 369 10.08 -1.70 18.21
CA GLN A 369 8.76 -1.05 18.13
C GLN A 369 8.78 0.45 18.47
N SER A 370 9.64 0.87 19.41
CA SER A 370 9.77 2.28 19.79
C SER A 370 10.28 3.13 18.63
N GLN A 371 11.17 2.58 17.79
CA GLN A 371 11.63 3.28 16.59
C GLN A 371 10.50 3.44 15.57
N PHE A 372 9.64 2.42 15.40
CA PHE A 372 8.53 2.50 14.46
C PHE A 372 7.50 3.55 14.88
N CYS A 373 7.08 3.52 16.16
CA CYS A 373 6.05 4.41 16.67
C CYS A 373 6.54 5.85 16.90
N ALA A 374 7.84 6.08 17.11
CA ALA A 374 8.39 7.43 17.30
C ALA A 374 8.94 8.07 16.01
N TYR A 375 9.16 7.30 14.94
CA TYR A 375 9.67 7.85 13.70
C TYR A 375 8.60 8.72 13.03
N ASP A 376 8.95 9.99 12.80
CA ASP A 376 8.06 11.00 12.24
C ASP A 376 7.85 10.82 10.73
N ASP A 377 7.08 9.78 10.42
CA ASP A 377 6.58 9.44 9.10
C ASP A 377 5.24 8.71 9.25
N TYR A 378 4.17 9.29 8.73
CA TYR A 378 2.84 8.66 8.77
C TYR A 378 2.73 7.45 7.84
N ASN A 379 3.72 7.17 6.98
CA ASN A 379 3.73 5.99 6.11
C ASN A 379 4.36 4.80 6.85
N TRP A 380 3.60 3.70 6.97
CA TRP A 380 4.04 2.50 7.69
C TRP A 380 5.25 1.83 7.02
N ASP A 381 5.35 1.89 5.70
CA ASP A 381 6.41 1.26 4.92
C ASP A 381 7.73 2.03 5.04
N TYR A 382 7.71 3.37 5.01
CA TYR A 382 8.88 4.19 5.31
C TYR A 382 9.32 4.05 6.78
N SER A 383 8.36 3.95 7.71
CA SER A 383 8.66 3.65 9.12
C SER A 383 9.33 2.28 9.29
N LEU A 384 8.88 1.27 8.54
CA LEU A 384 9.51 -0.06 8.50
C LEU A 384 10.90 -0.02 7.85
N LEU A 385 11.11 0.83 6.83
CA LEU A 385 12.42 1.03 6.19
C LEU A 385 13.40 1.66 7.15
N HIS A 386 12.96 2.68 7.88
CA HIS A 386 13.74 3.31 8.91
C HIS A 386 14.15 2.31 9.99
N LEU A 387 13.20 1.51 10.51
CA LEU A 387 13.48 0.46 11.47
C LEU A 387 14.51 -0.54 10.93
N SER A 388 14.30 -1.02 9.70
CA SER A 388 15.20 -1.96 9.03
C SER A 388 16.64 -1.44 8.91
N GLN A 389 16.81 -0.15 8.61
CA GLN A 389 18.12 0.51 8.48
C GLN A 389 18.81 0.82 9.83
N ASN A 390 18.09 0.73 10.95
CA ASN A 390 18.57 1.17 12.27
C ASN A 390 18.44 0.07 13.35
N MET A 391 18.47 -1.20 12.95
CA MET A 391 18.54 -2.32 13.89
C MET A 391 19.96 -2.46 14.48
N PRO A 392 20.15 -2.37 15.81
CA PRO A 392 21.46 -2.54 16.42
C PRO A 392 22.05 -3.93 16.14
N GLY A 393 23.29 -3.96 15.66
CA GLY A 393 24.05 -5.20 15.42
C GLY A 393 23.50 -6.07 14.29
N ARG A 394 22.64 -5.54 13.41
CA ARG A 394 22.07 -6.29 12.29
C ARG A 394 22.14 -5.49 10.99
N GLU A 395 22.26 -6.22 9.89
CA GLU A 395 22.09 -5.64 8.56
C GLU A 395 20.62 -5.26 8.32
N LYS A 396 20.43 -4.38 7.34
CA LYS A 396 19.12 -4.09 6.77
C LYS A 396 18.46 -5.37 6.28
N PHE A 397 17.14 -5.47 6.44
CA PHE A 397 16.38 -6.62 5.95
C PHE A 397 16.69 -6.88 4.47
N LYS A 398 16.89 -8.15 4.14
CA LYS A 398 17.00 -8.63 2.77
C LYS A 398 15.66 -9.21 2.34
N VAL A 399 15.33 -8.95 1.08
CA VAL A 399 14.12 -9.45 0.45
C VAL A 399 14.49 -10.33 -0.72
N ILE A 400 13.77 -11.44 -0.88
CA ILE A 400 13.73 -12.16 -2.15
C ILE A 400 12.43 -11.77 -2.87
N VAL A 401 12.55 -11.22 -4.08
CA VAL A 401 11.45 -10.67 -4.87
C VAL A 401 11.36 -11.34 -6.23
N CYS A 402 10.15 -11.67 -6.70
CA CYS A 402 9.97 -12.16 -8.06
C CYS A 402 10.09 -11.01 -9.08
N LYS A 403 10.87 -11.21 -10.15
CA LYS A 403 11.04 -10.20 -11.21
C LYS A 403 9.83 -10.12 -12.13
N GLY A 404 9.09 -11.22 -12.31
CA GLY A 404 7.73 -11.22 -12.85
C GLY A 404 6.73 -11.09 -11.71
N PRO A 405 6.11 -9.92 -11.47
CA PRO A 405 5.31 -9.67 -10.26
C PRO A 405 4.00 -10.44 -10.29
N ARG A 406 3.69 -11.14 -9.19
CA ARG A 406 2.45 -11.88 -8.95
C ARG A 406 1.40 -11.07 -8.20
N VAL A 407 1.77 -9.90 -7.69
CA VAL A 407 0.84 -8.93 -7.08
C VAL A 407 0.97 -7.62 -7.84
N PHE A 408 -0.17 -7.01 -8.15
CA PHE A 408 -0.29 -5.77 -8.90
C PHE A 408 -1.11 -4.77 -8.10
N HIS A 409 -0.77 -3.49 -8.20
CA HIS A 409 -1.58 -2.40 -7.67
C HIS A 409 -2.56 -1.93 -8.75
N ILE A 410 -3.86 -2.12 -8.50
CA ILE A 410 -4.93 -1.69 -9.40
C ILE A 410 -5.56 -0.36 -8.98
N GLY A 411 -5.16 0.20 -7.83
CA GLY A 411 -5.56 1.52 -7.38
C GLY A 411 -5.06 2.61 -8.34
N GLU A 412 -5.98 3.29 -9.02
CA GLU A 412 -5.68 4.57 -9.70
C GLU A 412 -6.02 5.79 -8.85
N CYS A 413 -6.75 5.56 -7.75
CA CYS A 413 -7.27 6.57 -6.85
C CYS A 413 -7.16 6.14 -5.39
N GLY A 414 -6.71 7.07 -4.55
CA GLY A 414 -6.34 6.86 -3.15
C GLY A 414 -5.58 8.09 -2.62
N PHE A 415 -5.13 8.02 -1.37
CA PHE A 415 -4.52 9.15 -0.65
C PHE A 415 -3.40 9.90 -1.40
N HIS A 416 -2.71 9.24 -2.33
CA HIS A 416 -1.57 9.80 -3.07
C HIS A 416 -1.86 10.17 -4.54
N HIS A 417 -3.09 9.98 -5.04
CA HIS A 417 -3.42 10.24 -6.45
C HIS A 417 -4.10 11.60 -6.64
N LYS A 418 -3.61 12.39 -7.61
CA LYS A 418 -4.13 13.73 -7.95
C LYS A 418 -5.23 13.73 -9.02
N LYS A 419 -5.62 12.57 -9.56
CA LYS A 419 -6.57 12.47 -10.68
C LYS A 419 -8.00 12.35 -10.15
N SER A 420 -8.90 13.18 -10.66
CA SER A 420 -10.34 13.19 -10.32
C SER A 420 -11.15 12.13 -11.06
N ASN A 421 -10.67 11.65 -12.22
CA ASN A 421 -11.38 10.67 -13.05
C ASN A 421 -10.76 9.28 -12.85
N CYS A 422 -11.33 8.53 -11.91
CA CYS A 422 -10.92 7.18 -11.55
C CYS A 422 -11.68 6.15 -12.40
N ASN A 423 -11.02 5.43 -13.31
CA ASN A 423 -11.66 4.32 -14.03
C ASN A 423 -10.92 3.02 -13.70
N ALA A 424 -11.30 2.41 -12.57
CA ALA A 424 -10.73 1.15 -12.09
C ALA A 424 -10.73 0.06 -13.19
N SER A 425 -11.82 -0.01 -13.98
CA SER A 425 -12.03 -1.02 -15.02
C SER A 425 -10.94 -1.03 -16.09
N THR A 426 -10.30 0.10 -16.38
CA THR A 426 -9.21 0.18 -17.36
C THR A 426 -7.95 -0.53 -16.86
N VAL A 427 -7.53 -0.30 -15.62
CA VAL A 427 -6.33 -0.94 -15.06
C VAL A 427 -6.57 -2.42 -14.81
N ILE A 428 -7.75 -2.76 -14.30
CA ILE A 428 -8.16 -4.16 -14.10
C ILE A 428 -8.10 -4.92 -15.43
N SER A 429 -8.70 -4.38 -16.49
CA SER A 429 -8.65 -4.98 -17.83
C SER A 429 -7.22 -5.15 -18.36
N LYS A 430 -6.32 -4.19 -18.09
CA LYS A 430 -4.91 -4.28 -18.46
C LYS A 430 -4.19 -5.41 -17.72
N VAL A 431 -4.41 -5.54 -16.40
CA VAL A 431 -3.81 -6.60 -15.58
C VAL A 431 -4.33 -7.98 -16.00
N GLN A 432 -5.64 -8.12 -16.24
CA GLN A 432 -6.23 -9.37 -16.72
C GLN A 432 -5.65 -9.79 -18.08
N LYS A 433 -5.58 -8.87 -19.06
CA LYS A 433 -4.97 -9.15 -20.38
C LYS A 433 -3.48 -9.50 -20.27
N LEU A 434 -2.75 -8.79 -19.41
CA LEU A 434 -1.34 -9.10 -19.13
C LEU A 434 -1.20 -10.53 -18.61
N LEU A 435 -2.02 -10.94 -17.64
CA LEU A 435 -1.96 -12.27 -17.04
C LEU A 435 -2.38 -13.36 -18.03
N GLN A 436 -3.36 -13.10 -18.89
CA GLN A 436 -3.72 -14.02 -19.99
C GLN A 436 -2.54 -14.29 -20.91
N ASN A 437 -1.80 -13.24 -21.30
CA ASN A 437 -0.60 -13.37 -22.12
C ASN A 437 0.57 -14.01 -21.35
N ALA A 438 0.59 -13.85 -20.02
CA ALA A 438 1.63 -14.41 -19.15
C ALA A 438 1.42 -15.89 -18.83
N LYS A 439 0.23 -16.48 -19.09
CA LYS A 439 -0.12 -17.87 -18.73
C LYS A 439 0.97 -18.90 -19.05
N PRO A 440 1.64 -18.91 -20.23
CA PRO A 440 2.70 -19.88 -20.53
C PRO A 440 3.94 -19.80 -19.62
N TYR A 441 4.09 -18.70 -18.88
CA TYR A 441 5.24 -18.41 -18.02
C TYR A 441 4.87 -18.42 -16.52
N LEU A 442 3.62 -18.76 -16.18
CA LEU A 442 3.18 -19.01 -14.81
C LEU A 442 3.50 -20.45 -14.40
N TYR A 443 3.50 -20.71 -13.10
CA TYR A 443 3.83 -22.02 -12.52
C TYR A 443 5.20 -22.59 -12.92
N PRO A 444 6.30 -21.80 -12.88
CA PRO A 444 7.63 -22.33 -13.17
C PRO A 444 8.00 -23.42 -12.15
N THR A 445 8.64 -24.52 -12.57
CA THR A 445 9.01 -25.61 -11.63
C THR A 445 10.12 -25.24 -10.66
N ARG A 446 10.92 -24.23 -11.01
CA ARG A 446 12.01 -23.68 -10.21
C ARG A 446 12.19 -22.20 -10.54
N VAL A 447 12.79 -21.46 -9.62
CA VAL A 447 13.24 -20.09 -9.87
C VAL A 447 14.76 -19.99 -9.83
N SER A 448 15.31 -19.01 -10.54
CA SER A 448 16.74 -18.69 -10.50
C SER A 448 16.97 -17.34 -9.83
N ALA A 449 17.79 -17.34 -8.79
CA ALA A 449 18.06 -16.19 -7.95
C ALA A 449 19.29 -15.42 -8.41
N GLN A 450 19.15 -14.10 -8.49
CA GLN A 450 20.25 -13.17 -8.69
C GLN A 450 20.40 -12.30 -7.43
N VAL A 451 21.60 -12.29 -6.84
CA VAL A 451 21.90 -11.40 -5.72
C VAL A 451 22.34 -10.05 -6.26
N THR A 452 21.75 -8.96 -5.77
CA THR A 452 22.15 -7.59 -6.07
C THR A 452 22.38 -6.82 -4.79
N ALA A 453 23.32 -5.88 -4.83
CA ALA A 453 23.52 -4.96 -3.70
C ALA A 453 22.38 -3.93 -3.58
N GLY A 454 21.44 -3.88 -4.53
CA GLY A 454 20.50 -2.77 -4.68
C GLY A 454 21.14 -1.54 -5.36
N GLY A 455 20.31 -0.64 -5.87
CA GLY A 455 20.77 0.59 -6.50
C GLY A 455 21.28 1.62 -5.46
N ALA A 456 22.21 2.49 -5.86
CA ALA A 456 22.77 3.53 -4.97
C ALA A 456 21.70 4.39 -4.28
N LYS A 457 20.61 4.70 -4.98
CA LYS A 457 19.44 5.41 -4.43
C LYS A 457 18.72 4.62 -3.33
N HIS A 458 18.60 3.29 -3.49
CA HIS A 458 17.85 2.40 -2.59
C HIS A 458 18.66 1.96 -1.36
N ASN A 459 19.98 2.11 -1.43
CA ASN A 459 20.88 1.89 -0.30
C ASN A 459 21.13 3.13 0.54
N LYS A 460 20.64 4.30 0.09
CA LYS A 460 20.78 5.53 0.86
C LYS A 460 20.02 5.39 2.18
N LYS A 461 20.72 5.68 3.28
CA LYS A 461 20.11 5.75 4.62
C LYS A 461 19.07 6.88 4.66
N LEU A 462 17.89 6.60 5.20
CA LEU A 462 16.89 7.62 5.46
C LEU A 462 17.43 8.60 6.50
N VAL A 463 17.48 9.89 6.13
CA VAL A 463 17.96 10.96 7.01
C VAL A 463 16.80 11.58 7.80
N LYS A 464 15.63 11.69 7.18
CA LYS A 464 14.39 12.23 7.76
C LYS A 464 13.19 11.48 7.17
N GLY A 465 12.09 11.42 7.91
CA GLY A 465 10.82 10.91 7.42
C GLY A 465 10.06 11.94 6.58
N ASN A 466 8.86 11.57 6.16
CA ASN A 466 7.94 12.44 5.42
C ASN A 466 7.08 13.37 6.32
N GLY A 467 7.21 13.28 7.65
CA GLY A 467 6.40 14.05 8.61
C GLY A 467 5.03 13.43 8.89
N GLY A 468 4.10 14.25 9.39
CA GLY A 468 2.72 13.90 9.72
C GLY A 468 2.54 12.94 10.90
N TRP A 469 3.59 12.67 11.68
CA TRP A 469 3.57 11.75 12.83
C TRP A 469 4.29 12.35 14.06
N GLY A 470 4.35 13.68 14.14
CA GLY A 470 4.96 14.42 15.25
C GLY A 470 4.11 14.46 16.53
N ASP A 471 2.79 14.23 16.43
CA ASP A 471 1.87 14.29 17.56
C ASP A 471 2.11 13.14 18.54
N ILE A 472 2.40 13.48 19.80
CA ILE A 472 2.75 12.50 20.82
C ILE A 472 1.63 11.49 21.08
N ARG A 473 0.36 11.89 20.88
CA ARG A 473 -0.80 11.01 21.10
C ARG A 473 -0.80 9.85 20.10
N ASP A 474 -0.40 10.08 18.84
CA ASP A 474 -0.25 9.00 17.84
C ASP A 474 0.90 8.06 18.23
N GLN A 475 2.03 8.60 18.68
CA GLN A 475 3.17 7.79 19.10
C GLN A 475 2.81 6.90 20.30
N GLU A 476 2.07 7.45 21.26
CA GLU A 476 1.58 6.73 22.44
C GLU A 476 0.53 5.67 22.09
N LEU A 477 -0.46 6.00 21.26
CA LEU A 477 -1.48 5.05 20.82
C LEU A 477 -0.83 3.87 20.09
N CYS A 478 0.07 4.14 19.13
CA CYS A 478 0.84 3.12 18.42
C CYS A 478 1.62 2.23 19.38
N THR A 479 2.30 2.83 20.37
CA THR A 479 3.08 2.10 21.38
C THR A 479 2.19 1.26 22.29
N ASN A 480 0.98 1.71 22.60
CA ASN A 480 0.07 1.02 23.50
C ASN A 480 -0.59 -0.20 22.85
N MET A 481 -0.81 -0.19 21.53
CA MET A 481 -1.38 -1.33 20.79
C MET A 481 -0.61 -2.64 21.01
N THR A 482 0.70 -2.56 21.24
CA THR A 482 1.60 -3.71 21.40
C THR A 482 1.95 -4.03 22.85
N LYS A 483 1.53 -3.19 23.81
CA LYS A 483 1.65 -3.48 25.26
C LYS A 483 0.57 -4.45 25.73
N VAL A 484 -0.63 -4.37 25.15
CA VAL A 484 -1.78 -5.22 25.49
C VAL A 484 -1.48 -6.67 25.07
N GLY A 485 -1.07 -7.48 26.05
CA GLY A 485 -0.61 -8.87 25.87
C GLY A 485 0.77 -9.17 26.47
N ARG A 486 1.61 -8.16 26.74
CA ARG A 486 2.89 -8.35 27.46
C ARG A 486 2.72 -8.38 28.98
N GLN A 487 1.71 -7.67 29.52
CA GLN A 487 1.44 -7.67 30.96
C GLN A 487 0.87 -9.00 31.49
N HIS A 488 0.26 -9.84 30.64
CA HIS A 488 -0.21 -11.18 31.06
C HIS A 488 0.88 -12.27 31.00
N ARG A 489 2.06 -11.99 30.44
CA ARG A 489 3.17 -12.97 30.38
C ARG A 489 4.23 -12.77 31.46
N HIS A 490 4.20 -11.69 32.24
CA HIS A 490 5.22 -11.38 33.24
C HIS A 490 4.82 -11.64 34.70
N THR A 491 3.65 -12.24 34.95
CA THR A 491 3.23 -12.68 36.28
C THR A 491 3.13 -14.21 36.34
N ILE A 492 4.25 -14.89 36.13
CA ILE A 492 4.51 -16.17 36.80
C ILE A 492 5.54 -15.84 37.87
N PHE A 493 5.07 -15.49 39.05
CA PHE A 493 5.90 -15.57 40.25
C PHE A 493 6.21 -17.05 40.46
N TYR A 494 7.48 -17.41 40.37
CA TYR A 494 7.95 -18.64 41.01
C TYR A 494 7.76 -18.44 42.51
N ALA A 495 6.87 -19.23 43.11
CA ALA A 495 6.88 -19.51 44.54
C ALA A 495 7.79 -20.71 44.80
#